data_AF-A0A516HEW5-F1
#
_entry.id   AF-A0A516HEW5-F1
#
_cell.length_a   1.000
_cell.length_b   1.000
_cell.length_c   1.000
_cell.angle_alpha   90.00
_cell.angle_beta   90.00
_cell.angle_gamma   90.00
#
_symmetry.space_group_name_H-M   'P 1'
#
loop_
_entity.id
_entity.type
_entity.pdbx_description
1 polymer ?
#
loop_
_entity_poly.entity_id
_entity_poly.type
_entity_poly.pdbx_seq_one_letter_code
_entity_poly.pdbx_strand_id
1 'polypeptide(L)'
;MELMSSLSRIKALVENDKNKLFSISLLLISYFILRLFFQQLPEAKSVFIFSTGYLVEWFYGFGSYDGEQWNFLIHSTSFVVNESCSGTTFFCLLMSFLIYKKHLQNISISWLLLAFPIVIFANTMRVLSAIYLFQTLSFFNADNLQEILHVAIGSITFLVAFLLITLKLDMQVNKNET
;
A
#
# COMPACT_ATOMS: atom_id res chain seq x y z
N MET A 1 -35.94 -30.46 23.04
CA MET A 1 -35.04 -30.52 21.86
C MET A 1 -34.79 -29.13 21.25
N GLU A 2 -35.80 -28.28 21.11
CA GLU A 2 -35.66 -26.91 20.57
C GLU A 2 -34.74 -25.98 21.38
N LEU A 3 -34.73 -26.09 22.72
CA LEU A 3 -33.89 -25.25 23.57
C LEU A 3 -32.37 -25.49 23.38
N MET A 4 -31.97 -26.73 23.06
CA MET A 4 -30.55 -27.02 22.76
C MET A 4 -30.16 -26.54 21.36
N SER A 5 -31.10 -26.53 20.42
CA SER A 5 -30.93 -25.92 19.10
C SER A 5 -30.84 -24.39 19.16
N SER A 6 -31.57 -23.72 20.06
CA SER A 6 -31.45 -22.27 20.22
C SER A 6 -30.14 -21.86 20.90
N LEU A 7 -29.71 -22.58 21.94
CA LEU A 7 -28.45 -22.32 22.64
C LEU A 7 -27.21 -22.52 21.75
N SER A 8 -27.23 -23.54 20.88
CA SER A 8 -26.15 -23.76 19.91
C SER A 8 -26.08 -22.65 18.85
N ARG A 9 -27.23 -22.17 18.35
CA ARG A 9 -27.28 -21.00 17.45
C ARG A 9 -26.76 -19.72 18.11
N ILE A 10 -27.13 -19.46 19.36
CA ILE A 10 -26.65 -18.28 20.10
C ILE A 10 -25.13 -18.35 20.30
N LYS A 11 -24.58 -19.51 20.69
CA LYS A 11 -23.12 -19.70 20.80
C LYS A 11 -22.41 -19.44 19.48
N ALA A 12 -22.93 -19.99 18.38
CA ALA A 12 -22.36 -19.80 17.05
C ALA A 12 -22.37 -18.32 16.61
N LEU A 13 -23.44 -17.57 16.92
CA LEU A 13 -23.51 -16.13 16.64
C LEU A 13 -22.47 -15.35 17.46
N VAL A 14 -22.38 -15.63 18.76
CA VAL A 14 -21.40 -14.98 19.66
C VAL A 14 -19.96 -15.28 19.26
N GLU A 15 -19.66 -16.52 18.87
CA GLU A 15 -18.33 -16.90 18.37
C GLU A 15 -17.99 -16.22 17.04
N ASN A 16 -18.96 -16.13 16.12
CA ASN A 16 -18.78 -15.42 14.85
C ASN A 16 -18.47 -13.92 15.08
N ASP A 17 -19.20 -13.27 15.98
CA ASP A 17 -18.97 -11.86 16.30
C ASP A 17 -17.62 -11.63 16.99
N LYS A 18 -17.20 -12.53 17.89
CA LYS A 18 -15.86 -12.49 18.50
C LYS A 18 -14.75 -12.64 17.45
N ASN A 19 -14.91 -13.58 16.51
CA ASN A 19 -13.94 -13.79 15.44
C ASN A 19 -13.84 -12.58 14.49
N LYS A 20 -14.97 -11.94 14.17
CA LYS A 20 -14.99 -10.70 13.38
C LYS A 20 -14.28 -9.55 14.08
N LEU A 21 -14.61 -9.32 15.36
CA LEU A 21 -13.97 -8.28 16.17
C LEU A 21 -12.45 -8.50 16.25
N PHE A 22 -12.04 -9.73 16.57
CA PHE A 22 -10.62 -10.09 16.62
C PHE A 22 -9.92 -9.82 15.28
N SER A 23 -10.54 -10.20 14.16
CA SER A 23 -9.96 -9.99 12.83
C SER A 23 -9.80 -8.51 12.50
N ILE A 24 -10.80 -7.67 12.81
CA ILE A 24 -10.70 -6.21 12.61
C ILE A 24 -9.63 -5.62 13.53
N SER A 25 -9.57 -6.05 14.79
CA SER A 25 -8.51 -5.64 15.72
C SER A 25 -7.13 -6.01 15.20
N LEU A 26 -6.95 -7.20 14.62
CA LEU A 26 -5.69 -7.64 14.02
C LEU A 26 -5.27 -6.73 12.87
N LEU A 27 -6.20 -6.35 11.98
CA LEU A 27 -5.94 -5.40 10.89
C LEU A 27 -5.47 -4.04 11.45
N LEU A 28 -6.19 -3.48 12.41
CA LEU A 28 -5.85 -2.17 12.97
C LEU A 28 -4.52 -2.20 13.74
N ILE A 29 -4.34 -3.19 14.62
CA ILE A 29 -3.12 -3.32 15.44
C ILE A 29 -1.90 -3.53 14.55
N SER A 30 -1.97 -4.41 13.54
CA SER A 30 -0.86 -4.61 12.61
C SER A 30 -0.52 -3.33 11.85
N TYR A 31 -1.54 -2.57 11.42
CA TYR A 31 -1.32 -1.28 10.76
C TYR A 31 -0.60 -0.29 11.69
N PHE A 32 -1.08 -0.13 12.93
CA PHE A 32 -0.47 0.77 13.90
C PHE A 32 0.96 0.36 14.26
N ILE A 33 1.22 -0.92 14.49
CA ILE A 33 2.57 -1.43 14.79
C ILE A 33 3.52 -1.12 13.63
N LEU A 34 3.11 -1.38 12.39
CA LEU A 34 3.94 -1.09 11.22
C LEU A 34 4.18 0.41 11.04
N ARG A 35 3.15 1.25 11.26
CA ARG A 35 3.30 2.71 11.22
C ARG A 35 4.27 3.22 12.28
N LEU A 36 4.15 2.71 13.52
CA LEU A 36 5.07 3.03 14.60
C LEU A 36 6.49 2.58 14.28
N PHE A 37 6.66 1.39 13.70
CA PHE A 37 7.97 0.89 13.28
C PHE A 37 8.67 1.87 12.31
N PHE A 38 8.00 2.29 11.24
CA PHE A 38 8.60 3.27 10.30
C PHE A 38 8.75 4.67 10.88
N GLN A 39 8.01 5.02 11.92
CA GLN A 39 8.21 6.28 12.64
C GLN A 39 9.44 6.23 13.54
N GLN A 40 9.70 5.10 14.18
CA GLN A 40 10.84 4.90 15.10
C GLN A 40 12.14 4.54 14.37
N LEU A 41 12.05 4.01 13.15
CA LEU A 41 13.20 3.62 12.35
C LEU A 41 13.09 4.23 10.93
N PRO A 42 13.37 5.54 10.77
CA PRO A 42 13.30 6.22 9.48
C PRO A 42 14.20 5.58 8.41
N GLU A 43 15.32 4.98 8.82
CA GLU A 43 16.26 4.28 7.93
C GLU A 43 15.59 3.12 7.21
N ALA A 44 14.56 2.49 7.79
CA ALA A 44 13.80 1.44 7.10
C ALA A 44 13.01 1.97 5.90
N LYS A 45 12.69 3.27 5.87
CA LYS A 45 12.07 3.91 4.70
C LYS A 45 13.06 4.06 3.55
N SER A 46 14.36 4.16 3.82
CA SER A 46 15.39 4.32 2.79
C SER A 46 15.34 3.20 1.76
N VAL A 47 15.03 1.97 2.17
CA VAL A 47 14.88 0.83 1.25
C VAL A 47 13.74 1.05 0.25
N PHE A 48 12.63 1.64 0.69
CA PHE A 48 11.51 1.98 -0.19
C PHE A 48 11.84 3.15 -1.12
N ILE A 49 12.48 4.18 -0.59
CA ILE A 49 12.90 5.38 -1.34
C ILE A 49 13.89 4.96 -2.42
N PHE A 50 14.95 4.24 -2.03
CA PHE A 50 15.99 3.77 -2.91
C PHE A 50 15.43 2.89 -4.01
N SER A 51 14.67 1.84 -3.66
CA SER A 51 14.14 0.89 -4.64
C SER A 51 13.14 1.54 -5.59
N THR A 52 12.29 2.43 -5.09
CA THR A 52 11.35 3.18 -5.95
C THR A 52 12.12 4.10 -6.89
N GLY A 53 13.02 4.92 -6.36
CA GLY A 53 13.77 5.88 -7.16
C GLY A 53 14.65 5.21 -8.20
N TYR A 54 15.27 4.07 -7.88
CA TYR A 54 16.02 3.28 -8.84
C TYR A 54 15.16 2.80 -10.02
N LEU A 55 13.95 2.30 -9.76
CA LEU A 55 13.04 1.92 -10.84
C LEU A 55 12.55 3.15 -11.63
N VAL A 56 12.26 4.26 -10.96
CA VAL A 56 11.89 5.51 -11.64
C VAL A 56 13.03 5.97 -12.55
N GLU A 57 14.28 5.97 -12.07
CA GLU A 57 15.46 6.29 -12.88
C GLU A 57 15.56 5.37 -14.09
N TRP A 58 15.33 4.08 -13.93
CA TRP A 58 15.36 3.13 -15.04
C TRP A 58 14.32 3.46 -16.13
N PHE A 59 13.11 3.89 -15.76
CA PHE A 59 12.05 4.21 -16.71
C PHE A 59 12.07 5.65 -17.25
N TYR A 60 12.40 6.62 -16.41
CA TYR A 60 12.37 8.05 -16.73
C TYR A 60 13.75 8.61 -17.15
N GLY A 61 14.82 8.07 -16.57
CA GLY A 61 16.18 8.57 -16.71
C GLY A 61 16.52 9.73 -15.78
N PHE A 62 17.79 10.15 -15.79
CA PHE A 62 18.29 11.40 -15.20
C PHE A 62 17.95 11.62 -13.70
N GLY A 63 17.94 10.53 -12.92
CA GLY A 63 17.85 10.60 -11.47
C GLY A 63 19.23 10.76 -10.83
N SER A 64 19.31 11.48 -9.71
CA SER A 64 20.50 11.48 -8.85
C SER A 64 20.11 11.14 -7.41
N TYR A 65 20.80 10.17 -6.83
CA TYR A 65 20.62 9.77 -5.43
C TYR A 65 21.72 10.39 -4.57
N ASP A 66 21.34 11.11 -3.52
CA ASP A 66 22.27 11.81 -2.60
C ASP A 66 22.58 10.99 -1.32
N GLY A 67 22.05 9.77 -1.21
CA GLY A 67 22.18 8.91 -0.03
C GLY A 67 20.92 8.88 0.83
N GLU A 68 20.00 9.83 0.67
CA GLU A 68 18.76 9.89 1.45
C GLU A 68 17.52 9.96 0.55
N GLN A 69 17.63 10.65 -0.58
CA GLN A 69 16.52 10.93 -1.49
C GLN A 69 16.95 10.87 -2.95
N TRP A 70 15.97 10.68 -3.82
CA TRP A 70 16.16 10.79 -5.26
C TRP A 70 15.68 12.13 -5.76
N ASN A 71 16.50 12.77 -6.60
CA ASN A 71 16.16 14.00 -7.30
C ASN A 71 16.07 13.72 -8.79
N PHE A 72 14.92 14.07 -9.39
CA PHE A 72 14.67 13.95 -10.83
C PHE A 72 14.49 15.34 -11.40
N LEU A 73 15.33 15.72 -12.36
CA LEU A 73 15.23 17.02 -13.01
C LEU A 73 14.13 16.99 -14.08
N ILE A 74 13.23 17.96 -14.00
CA ILE A 74 12.14 18.19 -14.94
C ILE A 74 12.29 19.63 -15.45
N HIS A 75 12.96 19.80 -16.60
CA HIS A 75 13.34 21.14 -17.10
C HIS A 75 14.15 21.92 -16.03
N SER A 76 13.57 23.00 -15.48
CA SER A 76 14.17 23.82 -14.42
C SER A 76 13.63 23.50 -13.01
N THR A 77 12.74 22.52 -12.87
CA THR A 77 12.19 22.10 -11.57
C THR A 77 12.77 20.75 -11.16
N SER A 78 12.93 20.53 -9.86
CA SER A 78 13.37 19.25 -9.30
C SER A 78 12.18 18.54 -8.66
N PHE A 79 12.02 17.26 -8.99
CA PHE A 79 11.07 16.37 -8.35
C PHE A 79 11.80 15.46 -7.36
N VAL A 80 11.35 15.47 -6.11
CA VAL A 80 12.05 14.79 -5.01
C VAL A 80 11.25 13.58 -4.54
N VAL A 81 11.93 12.43 -4.42
CA VAL A 81 11.41 11.23 -3.74
C VAL A 81 12.19 11.05 -2.45
N ASN A 82 11.54 11.32 -1.32
CA ASN A 82 12.15 11.29 0.02
C ASN A 82 11.25 10.53 1.02
N GLU A 83 11.50 10.70 2.32
CA GLU A 83 10.77 10.03 3.39
C GLU A 83 9.26 10.30 3.45
N SER A 84 8.81 11.40 2.85
CA SER A 84 7.39 11.73 2.72
C SER A 84 6.68 10.86 1.67
N CYS A 85 7.42 9.96 1.02
CA CYS A 85 6.88 9.04 0.04
C CYS A 85 5.82 8.12 0.66
N SER A 86 4.62 8.16 0.07
CA SER A 86 3.44 7.43 0.52
C SER A 86 3.53 5.90 0.34
N GLY A 87 4.62 5.39 -0.24
CA GLY A 87 4.88 3.95 -0.40
C GLY A 87 4.89 3.17 0.92
N THR A 88 5.48 3.72 1.99
CA THR A 88 5.50 3.05 3.30
C THR A 88 4.10 3.01 3.94
N THR A 89 3.32 4.07 3.79
CA THR A 89 1.90 4.09 4.20
C THR A 89 1.11 3.00 3.48
N PHE A 90 1.29 2.89 2.16
CA PHE A 90 0.61 1.86 1.37
C PHE A 90 1.08 0.46 1.75
N PHE A 91 2.37 0.26 2.03
CA PHE A 91 2.89 -1.00 2.54
C PHE A 91 2.25 -1.39 3.87
N CYS A 92 2.16 -0.47 4.84
CA CYS A 92 1.50 -0.76 6.11
C CYS A 92 0.06 -1.20 5.89
N LEU A 93 -0.69 -0.51 5.02
CA LEU A 93 -2.07 -0.88 4.70
C LEU A 93 -2.16 -2.26 4.05
N LEU A 94 -1.37 -2.50 3.01
CA LEU A 94 -1.38 -3.75 2.27
C LEU A 94 -0.97 -4.94 3.15
N MET A 95 0.12 -4.82 3.91
CA MET A 95 0.59 -5.87 4.82
C MET A 95 -0.45 -6.20 5.88
N SER A 96 -1.07 -5.19 6.50
CA SER A 96 -2.09 -5.39 7.52
C SER A 96 -3.32 -6.09 6.95
N PHE A 97 -3.73 -5.70 5.73
CA PHE A 97 -4.79 -6.38 5.00
C PHE A 97 -4.45 -7.83 4.67
N LEU A 98 -3.22 -8.12 4.25
CA LEU A 98 -2.79 -9.48 3.94
C LEU A 98 -2.70 -10.35 5.20
N ILE A 99 -2.27 -9.80 6.34
CA ILE A 99 -2.30 -10.48 7.64
C ILE A 99 -3.75 -10.81 8.03
N TYR A 100 -4.66 -9.85 7.87
CA TYR A 100 -6.09 -10.06 8.07
C TYR A 100 -6.67 -11.16 7.16
N LYS A 101 -6.35 -11.12 5.85
CA LYS A 101 -6.77 -12.14 4.89
C LYS A 101 -6.14 -13.50 5.18
N LYS A 102 -4.90 -13.54 5.67
CA LYS A 102 -4.23 -14.77 6.12
C LYS A 102 -4.97 -15.39 7.30
N HIS A 103 -5.42 -14.57 8.25
CA HIS A 103 -6.18 -15.06 9.39
C HIS A 103 -7.57 -15.59 8.98
N LEU A 104 -8.30 -14.87 8.12
CA LEU A 104 -9.67 -15.23 7.76
C LEU A 104 -9.78 -16.32 6.70
N GLN A 105 -8.95 -16.27 5.67
CA GLN A 105 -9.08 -17.07 4.45
C GLN A 105 -7.85 -17.96 4.20
N ASN A 106 -6.90 -17.98 5.14
CA ASN A 106 -5.69 -18.81 5.09
C ASN A 106 -4.89 -18.70 3.76
N ILE A 107 -4.79 -17.50 3.19
CA ILE A 107 -4.05 -17.26 1.95
C ILE A 107 -2.57 -17.69 2.07
N SER A 108 -1.88 -17.91 0.95
CA SER A 108 -0.45 -18.29 0.98
C SER A 108 0.42 -17.23 1.66
N ILE A 109 1.42 -17.66 2.43
CA ILE A 109 2.43 -16.77 3.06
C ILE A 109 3.23 -15.98 2.00
N SER A 110 3.33 -16.51 0.78
CA SER A 110 4.01 -15.85 -0.34
C SER A 110 3.42 -14.47 -0.64
N TRP A 111 2.13 -14.24 -0.36
CA TRP A 111 1.52 -12.91 -0.55
C TRP A 111 2.12 -11.85 0.37
N LEU A 112 2.49 -12.22 1.60
CA LEU A 112 3.17 -11.30 2.52
C LEU A 112 4.57 -10.93 2.00
N LEU A 113 5.28 -11.89 1.41
CA LEU A 113 6.58 -11.63 0.78
C LEU A 113 6.44 -10.75 -0.47
N LEU A 114 5.37 -10.94 -1.24
CA LEU A 114 5.08 -10.16 -2.45
C LEU A 114 4.62 -8.73 -2.15
N ALA A 115 4.21 -8.41 -0.92
CA ALA A 115 3.73 -7.07 -0.57
C ALA A 115 4.80 -5.99 -0.83
N PHE A 116 6.06 -6.27 -0.52
CA PHE A 116 7.16 -5.34 -0.77
C PHE A 116 7.33 -5.03 -2.27
N PRO A 117 7.59 -5.99 -3.17
CA PRO A 117 7.75 -5.68 -4.59
C PRO A 117 6.49 -5.07 -5.23
N ILE A 118 5.30 -5.47 -4.79
CA ILE A 118 4.03 -4.85 -5.23
C ILE A 118 4.00 -3.36 -4.87
N VAL A 119 4.35 -3.01 -3.63
CA VAL A 119 4.38 -1.61 -3.19
C VAL A 119 5.41 -0.81 -3.94
N ILE A 120 6.62 -1.36 -4.14
CA ILE A 120 7.66 -0.69 -4.92
C ILE A 120 7.15 -0.40 -6.33
N PHE A 121 6.51 -1.37 -6.98
CA PHE A 121 5.95 -1.18 -8.32
C PHE A 121 4.82 -0.14 -8.35
N ALA A 122 3.84 -0.25 -7.44
CA ALA A 122 2.73 0.71 -7.36
C ALA A 122 3.22 2.13 -7.08
N ASN A 123 4.20 2.27 -6.17
CA ASN A 123 4.77 3.57 -5.84
C ASN A 123 5.65 4.13 -6.97
N THR A 124 6.34 3.27 -7.74
CA THR A 124 7.06 3.68 -8.95
C THR A 124 6.10 4.24 -9.98
N MET A 125 5.00 3.53 -10.27
CA MET A 125 3.97 4.00 -11.21
C MET A 125 3.36 5.32 -10.76
N ARG A 126 3.12 5.48 -9.45
CA ARG A 126 2.65 6.74 -8.86
C ARG A 126 3.62 7.88 -9.14
N VAL A 127 4.91 7.68 -8.85
CA VAL A 127 5.95 8.71 -9.03
C VAL A 127 6.10 9.07 -10.51
N LEU A 128 6.19 8.07 -11.41
CA LEU A 128 6.24 8.31 -12.84
C LEU A 128 5.03 9.11 -13.33
N SER A 129 3.83 8.71 -12.91
CA SER A 129 2.59 9.42 -13.27
C SER A 129 2.61 10.87 -12.78
N ALA A 130 3.12 11.12 -11.58
CA ALA A 130 3.29 12.46 -11.04
C ALA A 130 4.29 13.28 -11.87
N ILE A 131 5.47 12.72 -12.18
CA ILE A 131 6.49 13.37 -13.01
C ILE A 131 5.92 13.78 -14.38
N TYR A 132 5.26 12.87 -15.10
CA TYR A 132 4.67 13.15 -16.40
C TYR A 132 3.53 14.18 -16.33
N LEU A 133 2.73 14.14 -15.26
CA LEU A 133 1.69 15.14 -15.07
C LEU A 133 2.29 16.52 -14.79
N PHE A 134 3.33 16.61 -13.95
CA PHE A 134 4.04 17.87 -13.67
C PHE A 134 4.68 18.46 -14.93
N GLN A 135 5.26 17.62 -15.79
CA GLN A 135 5.75 18.06 -17.09
C GLN A 135 4.66 18.66 -17.98
N THR A 136 3.47 18.07 -17.96
CA THR A 136 2.35 18.53 -18.78
C THR A 136 1.76 19.83 -18.24
N LEU A 137 1.78 20.01 -16.92
CA LEU A 137 1.13 21.12 -16.23
C LEU A 137 2.08 22.26 -15.82
N SER A 138 3.38 22.14 -16.05
CA SER A 138 4.36 23.19 -15.74
C SER A 138 4.01 24.53 -16.39
N PHE A 139 3.23 24.52 -17.48
CA PHE A 139 2.73 25.72 -18.16
C PHE A 139 1.66 26.49 -17.37
N PHE A 140 0.93 25.84 -16.46
CA PHE A 140 -0.22 26.44 -15.78
C PHE A 140 0.11 27.15 -14.44
N ASN A 141 1.37 27.08 -14.00
CA ASN A 141 1.95 27.83 -12.86
C ASN A 141 1.02 28.00 -11.63
N ALA A 142 0.37 26.91 -11.21
CA ALA A 142 -0.58 26.89 -10.10
C ALA A 142 -0.17 25.82 -9.06
N ASP A 143 0.55 26.24 -8.03
CA ASP A 143 1.12 25.35 -7.00
C ASP A 143 0.04 24.54 -6.25
N ASN A 144 -1.13 25.12 -5.99
CA ASN A 144 -2.23 24.41 -5.34
C ASN A 144 -2.80 23.28 -6.21
N LEU A 145 -2.81 23.45 -7.53
CA LEU A 145 -3.29 22.42 -8.45
C LEU A 145 -2.33 21.23 -8.47
N GLN A 146 -1.03 21.52 -8.38
CA GLN A 146 0.04 20.52 -8.34
C GLN A 146 -0.08 19.58 -7.13
N GLU A 147 -0.33 20.12 -5.93
CA GLU A 147 -0.52 19.31 -4.72
C GLU A 147 -1.77 18.42 -4.79
N ILE A 148 -2.91 18.99 -5.20
CA ILE A 148 -4.17 18.24 -5.34
C ILE A 148 -3.99 17.07 -6.31
N LEU A 149 -3.34 17.33 -7.45
CA LEU A 149 -3.11 16.30 -8.46
C LEU A 149 -2.11 15.25 -8.01
N HIS A 150 -1.09 15.62 -7.24
CA HIS A 150 -0.18 14.65 -6.61
C HIS A 150 -0.93 13.68 -5.69
N VAL A 151 -1.80 14.21 -4.82
CA VAL A 151 -2.63 13.42 -3.91
C VAL A 151 -3.62 12.56 -4.68
N ALA A 152 -4.25 13.10 -5.73
CA ALA A 152 -5.19 12.36 -6.57
C ALA A 152 -4.51 11.18 -7.29
N ILE A 153 -3.37 11.40 -7.95
CA ILE A 153 -2.59 10.32 -8.60
C ILE A 153 -2.20 9.26 -7.58
N GLY A 154 -1.70 9.68 -6.41
CA GLY A 154 -1.34 8.77 -5.33
C GLY A 154 -2.51 7.88 -4.91
N SER A 155 -3.65 8.51 -4.67
CA SER A 155 -4.86 7.82 -4.22
C SER A 155 -5.37 6.84 -5.27
N ILE A 156 -5.45 7.25 -6.54
CA ILE A 156 -5.91 6.40 -7.65
C ILE A 156 -4.96 5.21 -7.84
N THR A 157 -3.65 5.46 -7.91
CA THR A 157 -2.66 4.41 -8.19
C THR A 157 -2.69 3.32 -7.10
N PHE A 158 -2.71 3.73 -5.83
CA PHE A 158 -2.76 2.78 -4.72
C PHE A 158 -4.11 2.08 -4.58
N LEU A 159 -5.22 2.79 -4.81
CA LEU A 159 -6.55 2.18 -4.80
C LEU A 159 -6.66 1.10 -5.88
N VAL A 160 -6.23 1.39 -7.10
CA VAL A 160 -6.24 0.41 -8.20
C VAL A 160 -5.37 -0.80 -7.83
N ALA A 161 -4.14 -0.59 -7.35
CA ALA A 161 -3.28 -1.69 -6.91
C ALA A 161 -3.93 -2.54 -5.82
N PHE A 162 -4.54 -1.89 -4.80
CA PHE A 162 -5.21 -2.58 -3.71
C PHE A 162 -6.43 -3.40 -4.17
N LEU A 163 -7.25 -2.84 -5.05
CA LEU A 163 -8.41 -3.52 -5.62
C LEU A 163 -7.99 -4.74 -6.45
N LEU A 164 -6.96 -4.61 -7.29
CA LEU A 164 -6.45 -5.73 -8.09
C LEU A 164 -5.95 -6.88 -7.21
N ILE A 165 -5.24 -6.59 -6.13
CA ILE A 165 -4.77 -7.60 -5.18
C ILE A 165 -5.96 -8.27 -4.48
N THR A 166 -6.92 -7.47 -4.02
CA THR A 166 -8.12 -7.98 -3.34
C THR A 166 -8.91 -8.93 -4.25
N LEU A 167 -9.20 -8.50 -5.48
CA LEU A 167 -9.89 -9.31 -6.47
C LEU A 167 -9.11 -10.60 -6.79
N LYS A 168 -7.79 -10.52 -6.93
CA LYS A 168 -6.96 -11.70 -7.20
C LYS A 168 -6.99 -12.72 -6.05
N LEU A 169 -6.96 -12.26 -4.81
CA LEU A 169 -7.05 -13.11 -3.63
C LEU A 169 -8.41 -13.79 -3.55
N ASP A 170 -9.50 -13.03 -3.72
CA ASP A 170 -10.85 -13.59 -3.66
C ASP A 170 -11.07 -14.64 -4.78
N MET A 171 -10.53 -14.41 -5.98
CA MET A 171 -10.55 -15.41 -7.05
C MET A 171 -9.74 -16.68 -6.72
N GLN A 172 -8.65 -16.57 -5.96
CA GLN A 172 -7.86 -17.74 -5.54
C GLN A 172 -8.59 -18.55 -4.46
N VAL A 173 -9.24 -17.88 -3.52
CA VAL A 173 -10.05 -18.54 -2.47
C VAL A 173 -11.18 -19.33 -3.10
N ASN A 174 -11.95 -18.72 -4.00
CA ASN A 174 -13.07 -19.38 -4.67
C ASN A 174 -12.62 -20.62 -5.48
N LYS A 175 -11.42 -20.62 -6.06
CA LYS A 175 -10.87 -21.78 -6.79
C LYS A 175 -10.44 -22.93 -5.89
N ASN A 176 -10.14 -22.67 -4.61
CA ASN A 176 -9.76 -23.71 -3.67
C ASN A 176 -10.98 -24.37 -3.00
N GLU A 177 -12.15 -23.74 -3.09
CA GLU A 177 -13.43 -24.26 -2.59
C GLU A 177 -14.18 -25.13 -3.61
N THR A 178 -13.81 -25.07 -4.89
CA THR A 178 -14.35 -25.91 -5.99
C THR A 178 -13.45 -27.11 -6.26
#